data_AF-A0A2E6WPA3-F1
#
_entry.id   AF-A0A2E6WPA3-F1
#
_cell.length_a   1.000
_cell.length_b   1.000
_cell.length_c   1.000
_cell.angle_alpha   90.00
_cell.angle_beta   90.00
_cell.angle_gamma   90.00
#
_symmetry.space_group_name_H-M   'P 1'
#
loop_
_entity.id
_entity.type
_entity.pdbx_description
1 polymer ?
#
loop_
_entity_poly.entity_id
_entity_poly.type
_entity_poly.pdbx_seq_one_letter_code
_entity_poly.pdbx_strand_id
1 'polypeptide(L)'
;MVVQLQDLDGHLVVLIPTLYDPAIRTKSGTTDAVFTHVCDVTAGEVFRDQMIVARQFVDGMRDHLLHPFIGVVRRLDDGGFTFDSATDDQRDVARDFLNGLSD
;
A
#
# COMPACT_ATOMS: atom_id res chain seq x y z
N MET A 1 -9.48 -3.75 -10.85
CA MET A 1 -10.31 -3.52 -9.64
C MET A 1 -9.66 -2.41 -8.83
N VAL A 2 -10.44 -1.55 -8.17
CA VAL A 2 -9.91 -0.55 -7.23
C VAL A 2 -10.11 -1.12 -5.83
N VAL A 3 -9.05 -1.14 -5.02
CA VAL A 3 -9.12 -1.51 -3.60
C VAL A 3 -8.99 -0.25 -2.75
N GLN A 4 -9.78 -0.16 -1.69
CA GLN A 4 -9.66 0.94 -0.72
C GLN A 4 -8.90 0.46 0.52
N LEU A 5 -8.22 1.38 1.22
CA LEU A 5 -7.49 1.04 2.45
C LEU A 5 -8.40 0.42 3.53
N GLN A 6 -9.68 0.79 3.55
CA GLN A 6 -10.68 0.19 4.45
C GLN A 6 -10.92 -1.30 4.17
N ASP A 7 -10.73 -1.76 2.94
CA ASP A 7 -10.93 -3.15 2.54
C ASP A 7 -9.72 -4.02 2.94
N LEU A 8 -8.61 -3.37 3.32
CA LEU A 8 -7.34 -4.00 3.70
C LEU A 8 -7.10 -3.97 5.22
N ASP A 9 -8.07 -3.51 6.02
CA ASP A 9 -7.90 -3.41 7.46
C ASP A 9 -7.61 -4.78 8.09
N GLY A 10 -6.47 -4.89 8.77
CA GLY A 10 -5.94 -6.13 9.34
C GLY A 10 -5.21 -7.04 8.36
N HIS A 11 -5.14 -6.70 7.07
CA HIS A 11 -4.50 -7.55 6.06
C HIS A 11 -2.99 -7.30 6.02
N LEU A 12 -2.23 -8.38 5.84
CA LEU A 12 -0.82 -8.32 5.47
C LEU A 12 -0.75 -7.93 4.00
N VAL A 13 -0.12 -6.80 3.71
CA VAL A 13 0.02 -6.31 2.34
C VAL A 13 1.46 -5.96 2.02
N VAL A 14 1.80 -6.09 0.74
CA VAL A 14 2.99 -5.49 0.15
C VAL A 14 2.56 -4.31 -0.71
N LEU A 15 3.09 -3.13 -0.40
CA LEU A 15 2.90 -1.92 -1.19
C LEU A 15 4.18 -1.68 -2.01
N ILE A 16 4.07 -1.72 -3.33
CA ILE A 16 5.17 -1.42 -4.26
C ILE A 16 4.85 -0.08 -4.94
N PRO A 17 5.33 1.06 -4.41
CA PRO A 17 5.09 2.36 -5.02
C PRO A 17 5.81 2.45 -6.35
N THR A 18 5.12 2.88 -7.41
CA THR A 18 5.64 2.92 -8.78
C THR A 18 5.87 4.35 -9.27
N LEU A 19 5.03 5.29 -8.85
CA LEU A 19 5.10 6.69 -9.27
C LEU A 19 4.58 7.61 -8.17
N TYR A 20 5.32 8.69 -7.90
CA TYR A 20 4.82 9.81 -7.10
C TYR A 20 4.35 10.95 -8.03
N ASP A 21 3.13 11.45 -7.80
CA ASP A 21 2.59 12.61 -8.48
C ASP A 21 2.28 13.72 -7.45
N PRO A 22 3.01 14.85 -7.48
CA PRO A 22 2.80 15.94 -6.52
C PRO A 22 1.55 16.79 -6.79
N ALA A 23 0.83 16.56 -7.89
CA ALA A 23 -0.19 17.49 -8.38
C ALA A 23 -1.46 16.83 -8.94
N ILE A 24 -2.00 15.83 -8.23
CA ILE A 24 -3.30 15.24 -8.52
C ILE A 24 -4.42 16.25 -8.26
N ARG A 25 -5.25 16.47 -9.28
CA ARG A 25 -6.45 17.32 -9.17
C ARG A 25 -7.60 16.54 -8.56
N THR A 26 -8.13 17.02 -7.44
CA THR A 26 -9.33 16.52 -6.79
C THR A 26 -10.45 17.57 -6.84
N LYS A 27 -11.67 17.19 -6.45
CA LYS A 27 -12.78 18.14 -6.31
C LYS A 27 -12.52 19.21 -5.24
N SER A 28 -11.64 18.93 -4.28
CA SER A 28 -11.34 19.79 -3.13
C SER A 28 -10.04 20.60 -3.31
N GLY A 29 -9.36 20.46 -4.45
CA GLY A 29 -8.07 21.12 -4.72
C GLY A 29 -7.01 20.15 -5.24
N THR A 30 -5.77 20.61 -5.28
CA THR A 30 -4.61 19.79 -5.68
C THR A 30 -4.04 19.07 -4.45
N THR A 31 -3.74 17.79 -4.60
CA THR A 31 -3.06 16.96 -3.58
C THR A 31 -1.96 16.16 -4.24
N ASP A 32 -1.01 15.67 -3.46
CA ASP A 32 -0.06 14.67 -3.89
C ASP A 32 -0.61 13.24 -3.73
N ALA A 33 -0.05 12.30 -4.49
CA ALA A 33 -0.41 10.89 -4.45
C ALA A 33 0.78 10.01 -4.82
N VAL A 34 0.71 8.74 -4.42
CA VAL A 34 1.60 7.69 -4.91
C VAL A 34 0.76 6.62 -5.58
N PHE A 35 1.12 6.26 -6.80
CA PHE A 35 0.63 5.07 -7.48
C PHE A 35 1.40 3.87 -6.97
N THR A 36 0.68 2.80 -6.63
CA THR A 36 1.22 1.66 -5.89
C THR A 36 0.59 0.38 -6.41
N HIS A 37 1.39 -0.67 -6.61
CA HIS A 37 0.86 -2.02 -6.67
C HIS A 37 0.62 -2.52 -5.24
N VAL A 38 -0.61 -2.93 -4.96
CA VAL A 38 -1.01 -3.49 -3.67
C VAL A 38 -1.13 -5.00 -3.84
N CYS A 39 -0.25 -5.74 -3.17
CA CYS A 39 -0.33 -7.18 -3.06
C CYS A 39 -0.98 -7.51 -1.72
N ASP A 40 -2.23 -7.94 -1.72
CA ASP A 40 -2.90 -8.44 -0.54
C ASP A 40 -2.49 -9.90 -0.32
N VAL A 41 -1.52 -10.10 0.57
CA VAL A 41 -0.95 -11.42 0.87
C VAL A 41 -1.97 -12.27 1.61
N THR A 42 -2.84 -11.64 2.42
CA THR A 42 -3.88 -12.33 3.17
C THR A 42 -4.95 -12.91 2.25
N ALA A 43 -5.41 -12.15 1.26
CA ALA A 43 -6.41 -12.59 0.30
C ALA A 43 -5.81 -13.33 -0.92
N GLY A 44 -4.50 -13.22 -1.14
CA GLY A 44 -3.82 -13.75 -2.32
C GLY A 44 -4.11 -12.96 -3.59
N GLU A 45 -4.42 -11.67 -3.47
CA GLU A 45 -4.83 -10.81 -4.60
C GLU A 45 -3.79 -9.74 -4.92
N VAL A 46 -3.76 -9.31 -6.18
CA VAL A 46 -2.86 -8.23 -6.63
C VAL A 46 -3.66 -7.15 -7.35
N PHE A 47 -3.56 -5.93 -6.82
CA PHE A 47 -4.18 -4.73 -7.35
C PHE A 47 -3.10 -3.81 -7.91
N ARG A 48 -3.04 -3.70 -9.24
CA ARG A 48 -2.05 -2.84 -9.91
C ARG A 48 -2.54 -1.39 -9.99
N ASP A 49 -1.59 -0.46 -10.04
CA ASP A 49 -1.80 0.97 -10.28
C ASP A 49 -2.86 1.65 -9.37
N GLN A 50 -2.86 1.28 -8.08
CA GLN A 50 -3.75 1.89 -7.10
C GLN A 50 -3.22 3.25 -6.68
N MET A 51 -4.09 4.25 -6.62
CA MET A 51 -3.72 5.61 -6.22
C MET A 51 -3.94 5.78 -4.71
N ILE A 52 -2.86 6.04 -3.97
CA ILE A 52 -2.89 6.32 -2.54
C ILE A 52 -2.68 7.82 -2.33
N VAL A 53 -3.67 8.48 -1.73
CA VAL A 53 -3.65 9.90 -1.34
C VAL A 53 -3.54 10.10 0.18
N ALA A 54 -3.49 9.01 0.94
CA ALA A 54 -3.38 9.07 2.40
C ALA A 54 -1.98 9.58 2.79
N ARG A 55 -1.92 10.81 3.31
CA ARG A 55 -0.65 11.54 3.52
C ARG A 55 0.42 10.76 4.28
N GLN A 56 0.04 10.02 5.32
CA GLN A 56 0.98 9.19 6.10
C GLN A 56 1.68 8.13 5.24
N PHE A 57 0.96 7.52 4.29
CA PHE A 57 1.52 6.57 3.34
C PHE A 57 2.34 7.27 2.26
N VAL A 58 1.84 8.39 1.74
CA VAL A 58 2.52 9.18 0.70
C VAL A 58 3.90 9.65 1.19
N ASP A 59 3.97 10.22 2.39
CA ASP A 59 5.22 10.70 2.98
C ASP A 59 6.25 9.57 3.13
N GLY A 60 5.82 8.35 3.47
CA GLY A 60 6.71 7.19 3.57
C GLY A 60 7.13 6.58 2.22
N MET A 61 6.28 6.64 1.19
CA MET A 61 6.53 5.98 -0.09
C MET A 61 7.21 6.87 -1.14
N ARG A 62 6.99 8.19 -1.11
CA ARG A 62 7.41 9.10 -2.19
C ARG A 62 8.93 9.08 -2.44
N ASP A 63 9.72 8.85 -1.39
CA ASP A 63 11.18 8.84 -1.43
C ASP A 63 11.76 7.42 -1.66
N HIS A 64 10.90 6.41 -1.79
CA HIS A 64 11.23 4.98 -1.83
C HIS A 64 10.49 4.25 -2.96
N LEU A 65 10.41 4.88 -4.14
CA LEU A 65 9.80 4.26 -5.31
C LEU A 65 10.50 2.95 -5.69
N LEU A 66 9.71 1.99 -6.16
CA LEU A 66 10.09 0.63 -6.54
C LEU A 66 10.64 -0.22 -5.38
N HIS A 67 10.58 0.29 -4.15
CA HIS A 67 10.95 -0.46 -2.95
C HIS A 67 9.68 -1.03 -2.29
N PRO A 68 9.59 -2.36 -2.08
CA PRO A 68 8.42 -2.96 -1.45
C PRO A 68 8.35 -2.61 0.04
N PHE A 69 7.18 -2.15 0.48
CA PHE A 69 6.83 -1.95 1.89
C PHE A 69 5.95 -3.10 2.35
N ILE A 70 6.39 -3.84 3.37
CA ILE A 70 5.65 -4.99 3.91
C ILE A 70 5.11 -4.62 5.29
N GLY A 71 3.81 -4.81 5.48
CA GLY A 71 3.17 -4.41 6.73
C GLY A 71 1.70 -4.76 6.76
N VAL A 72 1.09 -4.46 7.90
CA VAL A 72 -0.34 -4.65 8.13
C VAL A 72 -1.02 -3.30 8.08
N VAL A 73 -2.02 -3.16 7.20
CA VAL A 73 -2.87 -1.97 7.18
C VAL A 73 -3.77 -2.03 8.40
N ARG A 74 -3.86 -0.93 9.16
CA ARG A 74 -4.75 -0.87 10.32
C ARG A 74 -5.53 0.43 10.33
N ARG A 75 -6.84 0.32 10.49
CA ARG A 75 -7.72 1.46 10.68
C ARG A 75 -7.59 2.02 12.09
N LEU A 76 -7.56 3.34 12.20
CA LEU A 76 -7.56 4.09 13.45
C LEU A 76 -8.99 4.56 13.79
N ASP A 77 -9.24 4.79 15.09
CA ASP A 77 -10.56 5.20 15.59
C ASP A 77 -11.03 6.55 15.03
N ASP A 78 -10.09 7.41 14.62
CA ASP A 78 -10.37 8.71 14.00
C ASP A 78 -10.69 8.62 12.49
N GLY A 79 -10.75 7.40 11.94
CA GLY A 79 -10.97 7.15 10.52
C GLY A 79 -9.70 7.21 9.67
N GLY A 80 -8.54 7.44 10.27
CA GLY A 80 -7.24 7.31 9.62
C GLY A 80 -6.80 5.84 9.44
N PHE A 81 -5.64 5.67 8.82
CA PHE A 81 -5.01 4.37 8.63
C PHE A 81 -3.53 4.46 8.97
N THR A 82 -2.99 3.45 9.63
CA THR A 82 -1.56 3.25 9.82
C THR A 82 -1.07 2.03 9.05
N PHE A 83 0.24 1.93 8.89
CA PHE A 83 0.94 0.80 8.30
C PHE A 83 1.90 0.21 9.32
N ASP A 84 1.43 -0.80 10.04
CA ASP A 84 2.21 -1.45 11.08
C ASP A 84 3.31 -2.31 10.44
N SER A 85 4.53 -2.21 10.96
CA SER A 85 5.65 -3.02 10.47
C SER A 85 5.33 -4.51 10.61
N ALA A 86 5.51 -5.26 9.53
CA ALA A 86 5.36 -6.71 9.56
C ALA A 86 6.37 -7.37 10.52
N THR A 87 5.93 -8.41 11.23
CA THR A 87 6.80 -9.32 11.96
C THR A 87 7.70 -10.10 11.01
N ASP A 88 8.75 -10.76 11.52
CA ASP A 88 9.65 -11.54 10.66
C ASP A 88 8.91 -12.69 9.95
N ASP A 89 8.04 -13.41 10.65
CA ASP A 89 7.18 -14.45 10.04
C ASP A 89 6.30 -13.90 8.92
N GLN A 90 5.71 -12.71 9.12
CA GLN A 90 4.88 -12.06 8.10
C GLN A 90 5.71 -11.61 6.89
N ARG A 91 6.95 -11.17 7.11
CA ARG A 91 7.86 -10.82 6.00
C ARG A 91 8.22 -12.04 5.17
N ASP A 92 8.43 -13.19 5.81
CA ASP A 92 8.75 -14.43 5.10
C ASP A 92 7.56 -14.90 4.26
N VAL A 93 6.34 -14.89 4.83
CA VAL A 93 5.11 -15.19 4.06
C VAL A 93 4.92 -14.24 2.87
N ALA A 94 5.15 -12.94 3.07
CA ALA A 94 5.05 -11.95 2.00
C ALA A 94 6.10 -12.16 0.90
N ARG A 95 7.34 -12.54 1.26
CA ARG A 95 8.39 -12.87 0.28
C ARG A 95 8.03 -14.09 -0.55
N ASP A 96 7.54 -15.14 0.09
CA ASP A 96 7.11 -16.36 -0.61
C ASP A 96 5.97 -16.07 -1.59
N PHE A 97 5.00 -15.24 -1.18
CA PHE A 97 3.94 -14.77 -2.06
C PHE A 97 4.48 -14.04 -3.29
N LEU A 98 5.40 -13.08 -3.10
CA LEU A 98 6.00 -12.31 -4.20
C LEU A 98 6.81 -13.20 -5.16
N ASN A 99 7.54 -14.18 -4.62
CA ASN A 99 8.28 -15.14 -5.44
C ASN A 99 7.33 -15.96 -6.33
N GLY A 100 6.21 -16.42 -5.78
CA GLY A 100 5.20 -17.16 -6.53
C GLY A 100 4.48 -16.35 -7.62
N LEU A 101 4.57 -15.02 -7.61
CA LEU A 101 4.06 -14.16 -8.69
C LEU A 101 5.03 -13.99 -9.87
N SER A 102 6.29 -14.38 -9.70
CA SER A 102 7.35 -14.22 -10.70
C SER A 102 7.52 -15.45 -11.61
N ASP A 103 6.88 -16.56 -11.27
CA ASP A 103 6.80 -17.80 -12.05
C ASP A 103 5.58 -17.81 -13.00
#